data_AF-A0A645GE31-F1
#
_entry.id   AF-A0A645GE31-F1
#
_cell.length_a   1.000
_cell.length_b   1.000
_cell.length_c   1.000
_cell.angle_alpha   90.00
_cell.angle_beta   90.00
_cell.angle_gamma   90.00
#
_symmetry.space_group_name_H-M   'P 1'
#
loop_
_entity.id
_entity.type
_entity.pdbx_description
1 polymer ?
#
loop_
_entity_poly.entity_id
_entity_poly.type
_entity_poly.pdbx_seq_one_letter_code
_entity_poly.pdbx_strand_id
1 'polypeptide(L)'
;MPLPGQIIFEMSNRLAFTMIDRILGGNGKYESESRPFTEIETTILNKLMANVSRLLIEPWENVIELDPELDKIETNSQFAQIVSSNETVALITLRANIGEIEGLMNICMPHIVLEPILPNLSTKFWFSTVKKELNEEDKGYLETRVKRANIDINAIVGDTYITVEEFIYLQEGDVIKLSRKIDEDLELHVEGKTKYLGRPGTLKNNMAFKITKVVEKGDEDYDE
;
A
#
# COMPACT_ATOMS: atom_id res chain seq x y z
N MET A 1 19.75 -10.97 9.20
CA MET A 1 20.16 -12.39 9.34
C MET A 1 19.22 -13.19 8.46
N PRO A 2 19.71 -14.22 7.73
CA PRO A 2 18.82 -15.09 6.96
C PRO A 2 17.80 -15.73 7.90
N LEU A 3 16.59 -15.98 7.40
CA LEU A 3 15.54 -16.64 8.19
C LEU A 3 16.03 -18.03 8.63
N PRO A 4 15.93 -18.37 9.93
CA PRO A 4 16.30 -19.68 10.40
C PRO A 4 15.25 -20.70 9.93
N GLY A 5 15.67 -21.67 9.11
CA GLY A 5 14.86 -22.82 8.72
C GLY A 5 14.62 -22.91 7.22
N GLN A 6 13.85 -23.93 6.84
CA GLN A 6 13.58 -24.29 5.45
C GLN A 6 12.07 -24.28 5.22
N ILE A 7 11.65 -23.84 4.03
CA ILE A 7 10.26 -23.86 3.56
C ILE A 7 10.15 -24.98 2.53
N ILE A 8 9.06 -25.74 2.56
CA ILE A 8 8.80 -26.77 1.56
C ILE A 8 7.88 -26.20 0.49
N PHE A 9 8.31 -26.37 -0.76
CA PHE A 9 7.47 -26.18 -1.93
C PHE A 9 7.13 -27.55 -2.51
N GLU A 10 5.84 -27.87 -2.60
CA GLU A 10 5.34 -29.12 -3.17
C GLU A 10 4.42 -28.80 -4.34
N MET A 11 4.43 -29.68 -5.34
CA MET A 11 3.48 -29.61 -6.43
C MET A 11 3.12 -30.99 -6.92
N SER A 12 1.89 -31.12 -7.44
CA SER A 12 1.44 -32.38 -7.99
C SER A 12 2.29 -32.81 -9.19
N ASN A 13 2.60 -34.11 -9.25
CA ASN A 13 3.34 -34.69 -10.39
C ASN A 13 2.70 -34.36 -11.74
N ARG A 14 1.37 -34.29 -11.78
CA ARG A 14 0.62 -33.94 -13.00
C ARG A 14 0.98 -32.53 -13.49
N LEU A 15 1.04 -31.54 -12.61
CA LEU A 15 1.48 -30.19 -12.97
C LEU A 15 2.94 -30.18 -13.39
N ALA A 16 3.80 -30.86 -12.63
CA ALA A 16 5.24 -30.96 -12.91
C ALA A 16 5.48 -31.50 -14.33
N PHE A 17 4.89 -32.64 -14.69
CA PHE A 17 5.04 -33.21 -16.02
C PHE A 17 4.46 -32.33 -17.13
N THR A 18 3.28 -31.73 -16.91
CA THR A 18 2.70 -30.79 -17.88
C THR A 18 3.59 -29.57 -18.13
N MET A 19 4.24 -29.02 -17.10
CA MET A 19 5.19 -27.91 -17.28
C MET A 19 6.43 -28.35 -18.05
N ILE A 20 6.99 -29.53 -17.74
CA ILE A 20 8.17 -30.05 -18.45
C ILE A 20 7.85 -30.28 -19.93
N ASP A 21 6.71 -30.92 -20.23
CA ASP A 21 6.29 -31.17 -21.61
C ASP A 21 6.19 -29.86 -22.40
N ARG A 22 5.58 -28.82 -21.81
CA ARG A 22 5.50 -27.48 -22.42
C ARG A 22 6.85 -26.81 -22.62
N ILE A 23 7.78 -26.95 -21.68
CA ILE A 23 9.14 -26.40 -21.82
C ILE A 23 9.89 -27.08 -22.98
N LEU A 24 9.63 -28.36 -23.21
CA LEU A 24 10.20 -29.14 -24.31
C LEU A 24 9.46 -28.95 -25.65
N GLY A 25 8.43 -28.10 -25.69
CA GLY A 25 7.65 -27.79 -26.90
C GLY A 25 6.47 -28.72 -27.16
N GLY A 26 6.07 -29.53 -26.17
CA GLY A 26 4.89 -30.39 -26.21
C GLY A 26 3.58 -29.65 -25.96
N ASN A 27 2.47 -30.37 -26.15
CA ASN A 27 1.12 -29.81 -26.07
C ASN A 27 0.57 -29.70 -24.63
N GLY A 28 1.34 -30.12 -23.62
CA GLY A 28 0.97 -30.13 -22.20
C GLY A 28 0.00 -31.24 -21.80
N LYS A 29 -0.34 -32.14 -22.72
CA LYS A 29 -1.24 -33.28 -22.51
C LYS A 29 -0.44 -34.47 -22.01
N TYR A 30 -0.01 -34.39 -20.76
CA TYR A 30 0.71 -35.49 -20.11
C TYR A 30 -0.26 -36.31 -19.26
N GLU A 31 -0.71 -37.43 -19.82
CA GLU A 31 -1.42 -38.50 -19.12
C GLU A 31 -0.46 -39.66 -18.96
N SER A 32 0.42 -39.63 -17.96
CA SER A 32 1.15 -40.84 -17.57
C SER A 32 0.98 -41.13 -16.09
N GLU A 33 0.96 -42.43 -15.79
CA GLU A 33 1.03 -42.96 -14.44
C GLU A 33 2.28 -42.46 -13.72
N SER A 34 2.17 -42.45 -12.38
CA SER A 34 3.16 -42.01 -11.40
C SER A 34 4.50 -42.74 -11.57
N ARG A 35 5.32 -42.28 -12.52
CA ARG A 35 6.72 -42.68 -12.67
C ARG A 35 7.65 -41.63 -12.07
N PRO A 36 8.87 -42.02 -11.66
CA PRO A 36 9.90 -41.04 -11.31
C PRO A 36 10.29 -40.20 -12.54
N PHE A 37 10.74 -38.96 -12.28
CA PHE A 37 11.33 -38.10 -13.30
C PHE A 37 12.67 -38.67 -13.78
N THR A 38 12.97 -38.49 -15.05
CA THR A 38 14.29 -38.75 -15.64
C THR A 38 15.29 -37.68 -15.20
N GLU A 39 16.58 -37.88 -15.46
CA GLU A 39 17.65 -36.91 -15.16
C GLU A 39 17.44 -35.57 -15.86
N ILE A 40 17.01 -35.60 -17.13
CA ILE A 40 16.74 -34.40 -17.94
C ILE A 40 15.55 -33.64 -17.34
N GLU A 41 14.47 -34.35 -17.02
CA GLU A 41 13.26 -33.78 -16.40
C GLU A 41 13.56 -33.18 -15.03
N THR A 42 14.35 -33.86 -14.20
CA THR A 42 14.79 -33.37 -12.89
C THR A 42 15.62 -32.09 -13.02
N THR A 43 16.50 -32.01 -14.02
CA THR A 43 17.29 -30.80 -14.31
C THR A 43 16.40 -29.61 -14.71
N ILE A 44 15.35 -29.87 -15.50
CA ILE A 44 14.36 -28.85 -15.89
C ILE A 44 13.58 -28.38 -14.66
N LEU A 45 13.13 -29.32 -13.81
CA LEU A 45 12.43 -28.99 -12.57
C LEU A 45 13.28 -28.16 -11.60
N ASN A 46 14.57 -28.48 -11.46
CA ASN A 46 15.49 -27.68 -10.64
C ASN A 46 15.53 -26.21 -11.10
N LYS A 47 15.67 -25.97 -12.41
CA LYS A 47 15.63 -24.62 -12.96
C LYS A 47 14.28 -23.94 -12.75
N LEU A 48 13.19 -24.68 -12.90
CA LEU A 48 11.84 -24.17 -12.69
C LEU A 48 11.62 -23.78 -11.22
N MET A 49 11.94 -24.63 -10.27
CA MET A 49 11.80 -24.35 -8.84
C MET A 49 12.74 -23.24 -8.36
N ALA A 50 13.94 -23.14 -8.93
CA ALA A 50 14.83 -22.01 -8.65
C ALA A 50 14.24 -20.68 -9.13
N ASN A 51 13.45 -20.68 -10.22
CA ASN A 51 12.71 -19.49 -10.64
C ASN A 51 11.51 -19.21 -9.75
N VAL A 52 10.73 -20.25 -9.39
CA VAL A 52 9.55 -20.12 -8.53
C VAL A 52 9.92 -19.61 -7.13
N SER A 53 11.02 -20.10 -6.55
CA SER A 53 11.52 -19.62 -5.25
C SER A 53 11.84 -18.12 -5.27
N ARG A 54 12.45 -17.61 -6.35
CA ARG A 54 12.69 -16.17 -6.52
C ARG A 54 11.41 -15.34 -6.62
N LEU A 55 10.30 -15.91 -7.09
CA LEU A 55 9.00 -15.22 -7.11
C LEU A 55 8.42 -15.01 -5.71
N LEU A 56 8.99 -15.62 -4.67
CA LEU A 56 8.63 -15.33 -3.28
C LEU A 56 9.21 -14.00 -2.78
N ILE A 57 10.16 -13.37 -3.48
CA ILE A 57 10.75 -12.11 -3.02
C ILE A 57 9.70 -10.99 -3.06
N GLU A 58 9.09 -10.75 -4.23
CA GLU A 58 8.16 -9.64 -4.47
C GLU A 58 6.98 -9.60 -3.47
N PRO A 59 6.26 -10.72 -3.21
CA PRO A 59 5.14 -10.69 -2.26
C PRO A 59 5.55 -10.38 -0.81
N TRP A 60 6.82 -10.62 -0.47
CA TRP A 60 7.33 -10.48 0.89
C TRP A 60 8.17 -9.21 1.11
N GLU A 61 8.43 -8.40 0.09
CA GLU A 61 9.26 -7.18 0.15
C GLU A 61 8.87 -6.23 1.29
N ASN A 62 7.56 -6.09 1.57
CA ASN A 62 7.06 -5.18 2.62
C ASN A 62 7.17 -5.76 4.04
N VAL A 63 7.54 -7.03 4.18
CA VAL A 63 7.60 -7.76 5.45
C VAL A 63 9.04 -8.06 5.82
N ILE A 64 9.83 -8.55 4.85
CA ILE A 64 11.22 -8.94 5.02
C ILE A 64 11.94 -8.99 3.67
N GLU A 65 13.22 -8.59 3.65
CA GLU A 65 14.11 -8.83 2.51
C GLU A 65 14.47 -10.32 2.45
N LEU A 66 14.07 -10.99 1.36
CA LEU A 66 14.31 -12.41 1.13
C LEU A 66 15.36 -12.62 0.05
N ASP A 67 16.25 -13.59 0.28
CA ASP A 67 17.15 -14.16 -0.73
C ASP A 67 16.99 -15.70 -0.73
N PRO A 68 15.89 -16.20 -1.33
CA PRO A 68 15.57 -17.62 -1.29
C PRO A 68 16.43 -18.41 -2.27
N GLU A 69 17.12 -19.43 -1.75
CA GLU A 69 17.86 -20.40 -2.56
C GLU A 69 17.18 -21.77 -2.56
N LEU A 70 17.14 -22.41 -3.72
CA LEU A 70 16.69 -23.80 -3.84
C LEU A 70 17.78 -24.73 -3.29
N ASP A 71 17.53 -25.32 -2.12
CA ASP A 71 18.45 -26.27 -1.49
C ASP A 71 18.45 -27.64 -2.22
N LYS A 72 17.28 -28.29 -2.25
CA LYS A 72 17.13 -29.62 -2.87
C LYS A 72 15.72 -29.89 -3.38
N ILE A 73 15.62 -30.76 -4.39
CA ILE A 73 14.35 -31.33 -4.85
C ILE A 73 14.32 -32.81 -4.46
N GLU A 74 13.28 -33.20 -3.74
CA GLU A 74 13.01 -34.58 -3.36
C GLU A 74 11.72 -35.05 -4.02
N THR A 75 11.75 -36.21 -4.68
CA THR A 75 10.57 -36.77 -5.34
C THR A 75 9.75 -37.68 -4.43
N ASN A 76 10.30 -38.06 -3.28
CA ASN A 76 9.63 -38.88 -2.29
C ASN A 76 9.48 -38.12 -0.97
N SER A 77 8.22 -37.85 -0.60
CA SER A 77 7.85 -37.06 0.57
C SER A 77 8.33 -37.66 1.90
N GLN A 78 8.61 -38.98 1.96
CA GLN A 78 9.15 -39.62 3.15
C GLN A 78 10.59 -39.20 3.48
N PHE A 79 11.35 -38.71 2.49
CA PHE A 79 12.72 -38.20 2.65
C PHE A 79 12.79 -36.68 2.74
N ALA A 80 11.66 -35.99 2.52
CA ALA A 80 11.50 -34.54 2.63
C ALA A 80 11.09 -34.09 4.06
N GLN A 81 11.49 -34.84 5.09
CA GLN A 81 11.23 -34.46 6.49
C GLN A 81 12.21 -33.36 6.91
N ILE A 82 11.80 -32.12 6.68
CA ILE A 82 12.54 -30.92 7.07
C ILE A 82 12.24 -30.55 8.53
N VAL A 83 11.09 -30.96 9.05
CA VAL A 83 10.63 -30.66 10.41
C VAL A 83 10.06 -31.90 11.09
N SER A 84 10.05 -31.88 12.43
CA SER A 84 9.41 -32.94 13.22
C SER A 84 7.90 -32.94 12.99
N SER A 85 7.27 -34.12 12.92
CA SER A 85 5.82 -34.28 12.66
C SER A 85 4.88 -33.55 13.63
N ASN A 86 5.42 -33.04 14.75
CA ASN A 86 4.67 -32.34 15.80
C ASN A 86 4.81 -30.81 15.75
N GLU A 87 5.53 -30.25 14.77
CA GLU A 87 5.68 -28.80 14.65
C GLU A 87 4.46 -28.17 13.97
N THR A 88 4.01 -27.00 14.46
CA THR A 88 2.92 -26.25 13.81
C THR A 88 3.43 -25.63 12.52
N VAL A 89 2.69 -25.80 11.43
CA VAL A 89 3.06 -25.27 10.10
C VAL A 89 1.92 -24.44 9.53
N ALA A 90 2.26 -23.38 8.81
CA ALA A 90 1.33 -22.69 7.92
C ALA A 90 1.39 -23.36 6.53
N LEU A 91 0.25 -23.88 6.08
CA LEU A 91 0.12 -24.50 4.76
C LEU A 91 -0.69 -23.60 3.85
N ILE A 92 -0.07 -23.17 2.74
CA ILE A 92 -0.74 -22.43 1.67
C ILE A 92 -0.96 -23.39 0.52
N THR A 93 -2.23 -23.67 0.20
CA THR A 93 -2.60 -24.49 -0.96
C THR A 93 -3.06 -23.59 -2.11
N LEU A 94 -2.30 -23.62 -3.19
CA LEU A 94 -2.59 -22.93 -4.44
C LEU A 94 -3.16 -23.93 -5.44
N ARG A 95 -4.28 -23.57 -6.06
CA ARG A 95 -4.86 -24.32 -7.18
C ARG A 95 -4.34 -23.69 -8.47
N ALA A 96 -3.61 -24.47 -9.26
CA ALA A 96 -3.00 -24.03 -10.51
C ALA A 96 -3.57 -24.80 -11.70
N ASN A 97 -3.79 -24.08 -12.80
CA ASN A 97 -4.33 -24.60 -14.04
C ASN A 97 -3.43 -24.27 -15.23
N ILE A 98 -3.07 -25.29 -16.00
CA ILE A 98 -2.25 -25.16 -17.21
C ILE A 98 -3.01 -25.79 -18.37
N GLY A 99 -3.68 -24.94 -19.16
CA GLY A 99 -4.62 -25.41 -20.19
C GLY A 99 -5.80 -26.13 -19.55
N GLU A 100 -6.01 -27.40 -19.91
CA GLU A 100 -7.07 -28.26 -19.35
C GLU A 100 -6.63 -29.05 -18.12
N ILE A 101 -5.35 -28.92 -17.72
CA ILE A 101 -4.78 -29.64 -16.58
C ILE A 101 -4.87 -28.79 -15.33
N GLU A 102 -5.41 -29.38 -14.27
CA GLU A 102 -5.51 -28.79 -12.94
C GLU A 102 -4.65 -29.57 -11.94
N GLY A 103 -4.04 -28.86 -11.00
CA GLY A 103 -3.40 -29.48 -9.84
C GLY A 103 -3.19 -28.50 -8.70
N LEU A 104 -2.64 -29.02 -7.61
CA LEU A 104 -2.33 -28.25 -6.42
C LEU A 104 -0.82 -28.01 -6.32
N MET A 105 -0.47 -26.86 -5.77
CA MET A 105 0.86 -26.50 -5.33
C MET A 105 0.74 -26.08 -3.88
N ASN A 106 1.61 -26.60 -3.02
CA ASN A 106 1.58 -26.34 -1.59
C ASN A 106 2.86 -25.65 -1.15
N ILE A 107 2.73 -24.60 -0.33
CA ILE A 107 3.84 -23.95 0.36
C ILE A 107 3.66 -24.24 1.83
N CYS A 108 4.58 -24.99 2.43
CA CYS A 108 4.55 -25.34 3.84
C CYS A 108 5.66 -24.57 4.57
N MET A 109 5.25 -23.68 5.46
CA MET A 109 6.13 -22.80 6.23
C MET A 109 6.05 -23.18 7.71
N PRO A 110 7.12 -23.75 8.28
CA PRO A 110 7.18 -24.05 9.71
C PRO A 110 7.05 -22.79 10.57
N HIS A 111 6.47 -22.94 11.77
CA HIS A 111 6.30 -21.82 12.69
C HIS A 111 7.64 -21.15 13.05
N ILE A 112 8.72 -21.92 13.20
CA ILE A 112 10.05 -21.38 13.52
C ILE A 112 10.58 -20.38 12.45
N VAL A 113 10.19 -20.57 11.18
CA VAL A 113 10.55 -19.65 10.09
C VAL A 113 9.71 -18.36 10.16
N LEU A 114 8.46 -18.49 10.61
CA LEU A 114 7.50 -17.38 10.67
C LEU A 114 7.63 -16.55 11.95
N GLU A 115 8.05 -17.16 13.07
CA GLU A 115 8.20 -16.51 14.37
C GLU A 115 8.88 -15.13 14.32
N PRO A 116 10.06 -14.96 13.68
CA PRO A 116 10.73 -13.66 13.63
C PRO A 116 10.00 -12.60 12.79
N ILE A 117 9.13 -12.99 11.87
CA ILE A 117 8.43 -12.08 10.93
C ILE A 117 6.96 -11.84 11.28
N LEU A 118 6.40 -12.59 12.23
CA LEU A 118 5.03 -12.39 12.73
C LEU A 118 4.72 -10.94 13.16
N PRO A 119 5.63 -10.19 13.82
CA PRO A 119 5.36 -8.80 14.17
C PRO A 119 5.15 -7.90 12.94
N ASN A 120 5.90 -8.13 11.86
CA ASN A 120 5.82 -7.36 10.61
C ASN A 120 4.57 -7.71 9.80
N LEU A 121 4.01 -8.90 10.01
CA LEU A 121 2.75 -9.33 9.39
C LEU A 121 1.50 -8.71 10.04
N SER A 122 1.64 -8.01 11.17
CA SER A 122 0.52 -7.33 11.82
C SER A 122 0.01 -6.16 10.97
N THR A 123 -1.32 -6.04 10.85
CA THR A 123 -2.03 -5.07 9.98
C THR A 123 -1.66 -3.60 10.23
N LYS A 124 -1.05 -3.26 11.38
CA LYS A 124 -0.52 -1.91 11.65
C LYS A 124 0.61 -1.51 10.70
N PHE A 125 1.42 -2.46 10.20
CA PHE A 125 2.53 -2.18 9.29
C PHE A 125 2.13 -2.09 7.81
N TRP A 126 1.06 -2.79 7.41
CA TRP A 126 0.52 -2.73 6.05
C TRP A 126 0.08 -1.31 5.66
N PHE A 127 -0.42 -0.53 6.63
CA PHE A 127 -0.81 0.87 6.40
C PHE A 127 0.34 1.88 6.59
N SER A 128 1.38 1.55 7.36
CA SER A 128 2.51 2.47 7.59
C SER A 128 3.60 2.39 6.52
N THR A 129 3.73 1.26 5.82
CA THR A 129 4.84 0.98 4.88
C THR A 129 4.51 1.32 3.42
N VAL A 130 3.28 1.79 3.13
CA VAL A 130 2.98 2.51 1.86
C VAL A 130 3.70 3.86 1.77
N LYS A 131 4.61 4.17 2.71
CA LYS A 131 5.73 5.07 2.44
C LYS A 131 6.82 4.31 1.68
N LYS A 132 6.48 3.91 0.44
CA LYS A 132 7.49 3.71 -0.60
C LYS A 132 8.37 4.96 -0.57
N GLU A 133 9.69 4.82 -0.43
CA GLU A 133 10.61 5.95 -0.51
C GLU A 133 10.27 6.71 -1.79
N LEU A 134 9.57 7.83 -1.66
CA LEU A 134 9.30 8.72 -2.77
C LEU A 134 10.67 9.22 -3.19
N ASN A 135 11.13 8.80 -4.38
CA ASN A 135 12.34 9.35 -4.97
C ASN A 135 12.23 10.88 -4.94
N GLU A 136 13.35 11.59 -4.72
CA GLU A 136 13.35 13.06 -4.63
C GLU A 136 12.72 13.71 -5.89
N GLU A 137 12.77 13.05 -7.04
CA GLU A 137 12.04 13.44 -8.26
C GLU A 137 10.52 13.33 -8.10
N ASP A 138 10.00 12.22 -7.58
CA ASP A 138 8.56 12.02 -7.33
C ASP A 138 8.02 13.02 -6.31
N LYS A 139 8.81 13.33 -5.28
CA LYS A 139 8.52 14.39 -4.31
C LYS A 139 8.44 15.76 -5.00
N GLY A 140 9.36 16.07 -5.90
CA GLY A 140 9.34 17.30 -6.70
C GLY A 140 8.12 17.41 -7.61
N TYR A 141 7.70 16.31 -8.24
CA TYR A 141 6.49 16.26 -9.06
C TYR A 141 5.21 16.46 -8.22
N LEU A 142 5.14 15.81 -7.06
CA LEU A 142 4.02 15.96 -6.11
C LEU A 142 3.95 17.38 -5.57
N GLU A 143 5.07 17.97 -5.11
CA GLU A 143 5.11 19.36 -4.65
C GLU A 143 4.64 20.34 -5.73
N THR A 144 5.06 20.13 -6.98
CA THR A 144 4.65 20.98 -8.10
C THR A 144 3.15 20.87 -8.37
N ARG A 145 2.57 19.67 -8.24
CA ARG A 145 1.12 19.47 -8.41
C ARG A 145 0.32 20.06 -7.25
N VAL A 146 0.77 19.88 -6.01
CA VAL A 146 0.11 20.45 -4.83
C VAL A 146 0.12 21.98 -4.87
N LYS A 147 1.24 22.60 -5.28
CA LYS A 147 1.33 24.07 -5.45
C LYS A 147 0.41 24.64 -6.53
N ARG A 148 -0.11 23.80 -7.44
CA ARG A 148 -1.04 24.19 -8.51
C ARG A 148 -2.51 23.91 -8.17
N ALA A 149 -2.80 23.36 -6.99
CA ALA A 149 -4.17 23.21 -6.56
C ALA A 149 -4.82 24.59 -6.42
N ASN A 150 -5.96 24.77 -7.08
CA ASN A 150 -6.80 25.95 -6.86
C ASN A 150 -7.48 25.80 -5.51
N ILE A 151 -7.41 26.83 -4.69
CA ILE A 151 -7.95 26.86 -3.35
C ILE A 151 -8.77 28.14 -3.21
N ASP A 152 -9.97 28.02 -2.67
CA ASP A 152 -10.83 29.17 -2.42
C ASP A 152 -10.39 29.89 -1.14
N ILE A 153 -10.11 31.19 -1.29
CA ILE A 153 -9.65 32.07 -0.21
C ILE A 153 -10.64 33.23 -0.06
N ASN A 154 -11.26 33.32 1.11
CA ASN A 154 -12.25 34.34 1.42
C ASN A 154 -11.87 35.11 2.69
N ALA A 155 -11.86 36.44 2.63
CA ALA A 155 -11.66 37.29 3.80
C ALA A 155 -13.02 37.81 4.29
N ILE A 156 -13.40 37.49 5.52
CA ILE A 156 -14.66 37.97 6.10
C ILE A 156 -14.43 39.34 6.73
N VAL A 157 -15.08 40.36 6.15
CA VAL A 157 -14.99 41.76 6.61
C VAL A 157 -15.77 41.99 7.91
N GLY A 158 -16.82 41.21 8.13
CA GLY A 158 -17.59 41.20 9.35
C GLY A 158 -18.88 40.43 9.18
N ASP A 159 -19.50 40.13 10.31
CA ASP A 159 -20.80 39.48 10.42
C ASP A 159 -21.80 40.45 11.07
N THR A 160 -23.08 40.19 10.89
CA THR A 160 -24.15 40.95 11.54
C THR A 160 -25.40 40.09 11.63
N TYR A 161 -26.25 40.40 12.59
CA TYR A 161 -27.54 39.75 12.77
C TYR A 161 -28.64 40.75 12.46
N ILE A 162 -29.48 40.40 11.51
CA ILE A 162 -30.68 41.17 11.14
C ILE A 162 -31.91 40.28 11.31
N THR A 163 -33.03 40.87 11.68
CA THR A 163 -34.31 40.18 11.72
C THR A 163 -34.84 39.91 10.31
N VAL A 164 -35.73 38.92 10.17
CA VAL A 164 -36.36 38.60 8.88
C VAL A 164 -37.16 39.80 8.34
N GLU A 165 -37.76 40.59 9.23
CA GLU A 165 -38.50 41.79 8.86
C GLU A 165 -37.58 42.86 8.26
N GLU A 166 -36.47 43.17 8.92
CA GLU A 166 -35.46 44.12 8.41
C GLU A 166 -34.89 43.68 7.06
N PHE A 167 -34.68 42.37 6.87
CA PHE A 167 -34.21 41.83 5.59
C PHE A 167 -35.22 42.03 4.44
N ILE A 168 -36.52 41.89 4.71
CA ILE A 168 -37.58 42.07 3.71
C ILE A 168 -37.70 43.54 3.28
N TYR A 169 -37.47 44.48 4.19
CA TYR A 169 -37.62 45.92 3.94
C TYR A 169 -36.32 46.63 3.56
N LEU A 170 -35.21 45.91 3.36
CA LEU A 170 -33.92 46.49 3.00
C LEU A 170 -33.97 47.20 1.64
N GLN A 171 -33.56 48.47 1.59
CA GLN A 171 -33.54 49.30 0.38
C GLN A 171 -32.14 49.81 0.04
N GLU A 172 -31.95 50.21 -1.21
CA GLU A 172 -30.72 50.90 -1.64
C GLU A 172 -30.54 52.17 -0.81
N GLY A 173 -29.42 52.25 -0.07
CA GLY A 173 -29.10 53.38 0.82
C GLY A 173 -29.10 53.01 2.30
N ASP A 174 -29.63 51.84 2.67
CA ASP A 174 -29.61 51.38 4.06
C ASP A 174 -28.20 51.01 4.55
N VAL A 175 -27.92 51.31 5.81
CA VAL A 175 -26.61 51.09 6.43
C VAL A 175 -26.65 49.87 7.34
N ILE A 176 -25.98 48.80 6.93
CA ILE A 176 -25.81 47.60 7.74
C ILE A 176 -24.58 47.75 8.62
N LYS A 177 -24.79 47.78 9.94
CA LYS A 177 -23.70 47.83 10.90
C LYS A 177 -23.13 46.42 11.13
N LEU A 178 -21.83 46.26 10.88
CA LEU A 178 -21.10 45.03 11.17
C LEU A 178 -20.69 44.96 12.66
N SER A 179 -20.53 43.73 13.17
CA SER A 179 -20.14 43.45 14.56
C SER A 179 -18.68 43.81 14.87
N ARG A 180 -17.81 43.83 13.85
CA ARG A 180 -16.37 44.06 13.97
C ARG A 180 -15.97 45.52 13.85
N LYS A 181 -14.91 45.91 14.56
CA LYS A 181 -14.32 47.25 14.46
C LYS A 181 -13.31 47.33 13.31
N ILE A 182 -13.07 48.56 12.83
CA ILE A 182 -12.17 48.82 11.69
C ILE A 182 -10.69 48.49 12.00
N ASP A 183 -10.31 48.53 13.29
CA ASP A 183 -8.95 48.30 13.76
C ASP A 183 -8.65 46.83 14.11
N GLU A 184 -9.65 45.96 14.06
CA GLU A 184 -9.53 44.52 14.31
C GLU A 184 -9.03 43.78 13.07
N ASP A 185 -8.28 42.71 13.29
CA ASP A 185 -7.82 41.85 12.18
C ASP A 185 -8.97 40.99 11.65
N LEU A 186 -9.07 40.90 10.33
CA LEU A 186 -10.04 40.07 9.62
C LEU A 186 -9.58 38.62 9.56
N GLU A 187 -10.57 37.73 9.49
CA GLU A 187 -10.33 36.30 9.30
C GLU A 187 -10.21 35.95 7.83
N LEU A 188 -9.12 35.27 7.48
CA LEU A 188 -8.90 34.69 6.16
C LEU A 188 -9.19 33.19 6.22
N HIS A 189 -10.24 32.81 5.50
CA HIS A 189 -10.68 31.44 5.34
C HIS A 189 -10.01 30.84 4.12
N VAL A 190 -9.50 29.62 4.29
CA VAL A 190 -8.99 28.76 3.23
C VAL A 190 -9.85 27.51 3.25
N GLU A 191 -10.62 27.26 2.19
CA GLU A 191 -11.63 26.17 2.15
C GLU A 191 -12.59 26.19 3.36
N GLY A 192 -13.09 27.37 3.72
CA GLY A 192 -14.02 27.56 4.83
C GLY A 192 -13.41 27.53 6.24
N LYS A 193 -12.12 27.17 6.39
CA LYS A 193 -11.43 27.17 7.70
C LYS A 193 -10.60 28.43 7.89
N THR A 194 -10.75 29.09 9.04
CA THR A 194 -9.90 30.24 9.42
C THR A 194 -8.45 29.78 9.58
N LYS A 195 -7.56 30.27 8.71
CA LYS A 195 -6.13 29.90 8.71
C LYS A 195 -5.21 31.07 9.03
N TYR A 196 -5.62 32.29 8.70
CA TYR A 196 -4.83 33.50 8.95
C TYR A 196 -5.71 34.63 9.48
N LEU A 197 -5.08 35.52 10.25
CA LEU A 197 -5.62 36.83 10.57
C LEU A 197 -4.81 37.89 9.83
N GLY A 198 -5.46 38.98 9.44
CA GLY A 198 -4.78 40.05 8.74
C GLY A 198 -5.67 41.22 8.38
N ARG A 199 -5.15 42.13 7.56
CA ARG A 199 -5.84 43.36 7.19
C ARG A 199 -5.98 43.49 5.68
N PRO A 200 -7.14 43.93 5.19
CA PRO A 200 -7.29 44.26 3.77
C PRO A 200 -6.47 45.52 3.46
N GLY A 201 -5.95 45.60 2.24
CA GLY A 201 -5.19 46.74 1.77
C GLY A 201 -5.04 46.71 0.27
N THR A 202 -4.21 47.60 -0.25
CA THR A 202 -3.91 47.67 -1.68
C THR A 202 -2.41 47.53 -1.91
N LEU A 203 -2.03 46.66 -2.83
CA LEU A 203 -0.65 46.47 -3.27
C LEU A 203 -0.59 46.61 -4.79
N LYS A 204 0.19 47.58 -5.27
CA LYS A 204 0.33 47.88 -6.72
C LYS A 204 -1.02 48.00 -7.42
N ASN A 205 -1.94 48.75 -6.81
CA ASN A 205 -3.30 49.00 -7.31
C ASN A 205 -4.24 47.77 -7.34
N ASN A 206 -3.83 46.65 -6.75
CA ASN A 206 -4.67 45.46 -6.59
C ASN A 206 -5.07 45.30 -5.12
N MET A 207 -6.28 44.75 -4.89
CA MET A 207 -6.69 44.33 -3.55
C MET A 207 -5.73 43.28 -3.02
N ALA A 208 -5.30 43.44 -1.78
CA ALA A 208 -4.35 42.57 -1.11
C ALA A 208 -4.77 42.36 0.34
N PHE A 209 -4.30 41.28 0.93
CA PHE A 209 -4.53 40.96 2.33
C PHE A 209 -3.19 40.78 3.04
N LYS A 210 -2.89 41.63 4.01
CA LYS A 210 -1.66 41.56 4.79
C LYS A 210 -1.87 40.62 5.97
N ILE A 211 -1.21 39.47 5.93
CA ILE A 211 -1.22 38.50 7.03
C ILE A 211 -0.47 39.11 8.24
N THR A 212 -1.14 39.16 9.39
CA THR A 212 -0.58 39.60 10.67
C THR A 212 -0.26 38.42 11.58
N LYS A 213 -1.09 37.37 11.54
CA LYS A 213 -0.94 36.17 12.36
C LYS A 213 -1.35 34.91 11.61
N VAL A 214 -0.60 33.83 11.83
CA VAL A 214 -0.97 32.48 11.39
C VAL A 214 -1.77 31.82 12.51
N VAL A 215 -2.93 31.26 12.17
CA VAL A 215 -3.73 30.46 13.10
C VAL A 215 -3.32 29.01 12.94
N GLU A 216 -2.46 28.54 13.84
CA GLU A 216 -2.23 27.11 14.03
C GLU A 216 -3.32 26.62 14.99
N LYS A 217 -4.31 25.90 14.45
CA LYS A 217 -5.02 24.93 15.29
C LYS A 217 -4.00 23.83 15.59
N GLY A 218 -3.65 23.65 16.85
CA GLY A 218 -2.95 22.46 17.30
C GLY A 218 -3.77 21.23 16.90
N ASP A 219 -3.07 20.17 16.49
CA ASP A 219 -3.61 18.82 16.35
C ASP A 219 -3.95 18.25 17.74
N GLU A 220 -4.88 18.88 18.46
CA GLU A 220 -5.51 18.31 19.65
C GLU A 220 -6.97 17.99 19.27
N ASP A 221 -7.37 16.76 19.62
CA ASP A 221 -8.69 16.12 19.43
C ASP A 221 -8.85 15.23 18.18
N TYR A 222 -8.06 14.16 18.12
CA TYR A 222 -8.53 12.83 17.69
C TYR A 222 -7.88 11.75 18.58
N ASP A 223 -8.26 11.72 19.86
CA ASP A 223 -8.14 10.54 20.71
C ASP A 223 -9.37 10.53 21.65
N GLU A 224 -10.46 9.91 21.17
CA GLU A 224 -11.45 9.16 21.97
C GLU A 224 -12.17 8.14 21.06
#